data_AF-A0A3S2BXK5-F1
#
_entry.id   AF-A0A3S2BXK5-F1
#
_cell.length_a   1.000
_cell.length_b   1.000
_cell.length_c   1.000
_cell.angle_alpha   90.00
_cell.angle_beta   90.00
_cell.angle_gamma   90.00
#
_symmetry.space_group_name_H-M   'P 1'
#
loop_
_entity.id
_entity.type
_entity.pdbx_description
1 polymer ?
#
loop_
_entity_poly.entity_id
_entity_poly.type
_entity_poly.pdbx_seq_one_letter_code
_entity_poly.pdbx_strand_id
1 'polypeptide(L)'
;MKTVLCYGDSLTWGYNAEGGRHALEDRWPSVLQAGLGSGVEVIAEGLNGRTTAFDDHLAGADRNGARLLPTVLTTHAPIDLIVIMLGAN
;
A
#
# COMPACT_ATOMS: atom_id res chain seq x y z
N MET A 1 -2.53 -15.08 -14.41
CA MET A 1 -2.43 -14.50 -13.07
C MET A 1 -2.65 -13.01 -13.21
N LYS A 2 -3.52 -12.41 -12.40
CA LYS A 2 -3.80 -10.98 -12.41
C LYS A 2 -3.05 -10.30 -11.26
N THR A 3 -2.52 -9.11 -11.46
CA THR A 3 -1.76 -8.40 -10.42
C THR A 3 -2.50 -7.15 -9.95
N VAL A 4 -2.74 -7.04 -8.65
CA VAL A 4 -3.41 -5.92 -7.99
C VAL A 4 -2.43 -5.20 -7.08
N LEU A 5 -2.22 -3.90 -7.31
CA LEU A 5 -1.40 -3.06 -6.45
C LEU A 5 -2.28 -2.30 -5.44
N CYS A 6 -2.05 -2.51 -4.16
CA CYS A 6 -2.69 -1.77 -3.07
C CYS A 6 -1.76 -0.66 -2.58
N TYR A 7 -1.93 0.57 -3.08
CA TYR A 7 -1.10 1.73 -2.78
C TYR A 7 -1.75 2.59 -1.70
N GLY A 8 -1.12 2.72 -0.53
CA GLY A 8 -1.71 3.51 0.56
C GLY A 8 -0.74 3.93 1.65
N ASP A 9 -1.30 4.34 2.78
CA ASP A 9 -0.56 4.83 3.94
C ASP A 9 -0.47 3.77 5.06
N SER A 10 -0.44 4.21 6.33
CA SER A 10 -0.44 3.36 7.52
C SER A 10 -1.64 2.42 7.60
N LEU A 11 -2.80 2.82 7.07
CA LEU A 11 -4.00 1.98 7.03
C LEU A 11 -3.80 0.77 6.10
N THR A 12 -3.02 0.93 5.03
CA THR A 12 -2.63 -0.16 4.12
C THR A 12 -1.43 -0.94 4.64
N TRP A 13 -0.48 -0.27 5.30
CA TRP A 13 0.64 -0.95 5.96
C TRP A 13 0.13 -1.88 7.08
N GLY A 14 -0.94 -1.48 7.76
CA GLY A 14 -1.55 -2.19 8.88
C GLY A 14 -1.02 -1.70 10.23
N TYR A 15 -1.02 -0.39 10.45
CA TYR A 15 -0.62 0.18 11.74
C TYR A 15 -1.63 -0.18 12.83
N ASN A 16 -1.16 -0.82 13.91
CA ASN A 16 -1.97 -1.10 15.08
C ASN A 16 -1.84 0.06 16.06
N ALA A 17 -2.96 0.69 16.42
CA ALA A 17 -2.99 1.81 17.35
C ALA A 17 -2.55 1.44 18.78
N GLU A 18 -2.65 0.17 19.16
CA GLU A 18 -2.11 -0.35 20.43
C GLU A 18 -0.59 -0.54 20.40
N GLY A 19 0.01 -0.49 19.21
CA GLY A 19 1.45 -0.57 18.99
C GLY A 19 1.84 -1.54 17.87
N GLY A 20 2.78 -1.10 17.03
CA GLY A 20 3.38 -1.95 16.01
C GLY A 20 2.52 -2.15 14.76
N ARG A 21 2.54 -3.37 14.22
CA ARG A 21 1.91 -3.74 12.95
C ARG A 21 0.94 -4.90 13.16
N HIS A 22 -0.23 -4.83 12.55
CA HIS A 22 -1.14 -5.97 12.48
C HIS A 22 -0.46 -7.20 11.87
N ALA A 23 -0.92 -8.38 12.29
CA ALA A 23 -0.51 -9.66 11.71
C ALA A 23 -0.74 -9.64 10.20
N LEU A 24 0.00 -10.46 9.45
CA LEU A 24 -0.03 -10.38 7.99
C LEU A 24 -1.45 -10.61 7.46
N GLU A 25 -2.12 -11.62 8.00
CA GLU A 25 -3.48 -12.05 7.71
C GLU A 25 -4.56 -11.01 8.01
N ASP A 26 -4.31 -10.08 8.94
CA ASP A 26 -5.27 -9.05 9.34
C ASP A 26 -5.19 -7.78 8.47
N ARG A 27 -4.13 -7.66 7.66
CA ARG A 27 -3.96 -6.50 6.77
C ARG A 27 -4.93 -6.63 5.60
N TRP A 28 -5.64 -5.55 5.29
CA TRP A 28 -6.67 -5.59 4.25
C TRP A 28 -6.18 -6.09 2.86
N PRO A 29 -4.93 -5.85 2.40
CA PRO A 29 -4.45 -6.44 1.16
C PRO A 29 -4.32 -7.97 1.24
N SER A 30 -3.96 -8.52 2.40
CA SER A 30 -3.88 -9.97 2.62
C SER A 30 -5.28 -10.60 2.72
N VAL A 31 -6.23 -9.92 3.37
CA VAL A 31 -7.64 -10.35 3.38
C VAL A 31 -8.21 -10.35 1.96
N LEU A 32 -7.90 -9.32 1.16
CA LEU A 32 -8.25 -9.26 -0.26
C LEU A 32 -7.63 -10.42 -1.04
N GLN A 33 -6.34 -10.70 -0.86
CA GLN A 33 -5.65 -11.83 -1.48
C GLN A 33 -6.33 -13.17 -1.16
N ALA A 34 -6.69 -13.39 0.11
CA ALA A 34 -7.39 -14.60 0.53
C ALA A 34 -8.77 -14.73 -0.12
N GLY A 35 -9.51 -13.62 -0.23
CA GLY A 35 -10.83 -13.58 -0.87
C GLY A 35 -10.80 -13.79 -2.39
N LEU A 36 -9.75 -13.35 -3.08
CA LEU A 36 -9.59 -13.51 -4.53
C LEU A 36 -8.97 -14.86 -4.93
N GLY A 37 -8.24 -15.50 -4.01
CA GLY A 37 -7.59 -16.79 -4.25
C GLY A 37 -6.39 -16.71 -5.19
N SER A 38 -5.94 -17.87 -5.68
CA SER A 38 -4.66 -18.03 -6.40
C SER A 38 -4.64 -17.48 -7.84
N GLY A 39 -5.78 -17.01 -8.35
CA GLY A 39 -5.85 -16.39 -9.67
C GLY A 39 -5.28 -14.96 -9.72
N VAL A 40 -5.11 -14.35 -8.54
CA VAL A 40 -4.69 -12.96 -8.36
C VAL A 40 -3.49 -12.90 -7.41
N GLU A 41 -2.53 -12.05 -7.71
CA GLU A 41 -1.46 -11.62 -6.83
C GLU A 41 -1.77 -10.20 -6.33
N VAL A 42 -1.81 -10.01 -5.01
CA VAL A 42 -2.02 -8.70 -4.38
C VAL A 42 -0.71 -8.21 -3.77
N ILE A 43 -0.26 -7.04 -4.22
CA ILE A 43 0.96 -6.39 -3.75
C ILE A 43 0.59 -5.26 -2.79
N ALA A 44 1.08 -5.34 -1.55
CA ALA A 44 0.82 -4.36 -0.51
C ALA A 44 1.90 -3.28 -0.44
N GLU A 45 1.59 -2.06 -0.91
CA GLU A 45 2.46 -0.89 -0.90
C GLU A 45 1.91 0.18 0.07
N GLY A 46 1.92 -0.15 1.36
CA GLY A 46 1.55 0.77 2.44
C GLY A 46 2.76 1.44 3.06
N LEU A 47 2.74 2.77 3.19
CA LEU A 47 3.81 3.56 3.82
C LEU A 47 3.23 4.52 4.87
N ASN A 48 3.57 4.33 6.14
CA ASN A 48 3.06 5.18 7.22
C ASN A 48 3.35 6.66 6.97
N GLY A 49 2.30 7.49 7.01
CA GLY A 49 2.36 8.93 6.77
C GLY A 49 2.44 9.34 5.30
N ARG A 50 2.29 8.40 4.35
CA ARG A 50 2.20 8.76 2.92
C ARG A 50 1.00 9.69 2.69
N THR A 51 1.25 10.81 2.03
CA THR A 51 0.23 11.76 1.58
C THR A 51 -0.15 11.47 0.13
N THR A 52 -1.19 12.12 -0.39
CA THR A 52 -1.56 12.01 -1.81
C THR A 52 -0.45 12.55 -2.73
N ALA A 53 -0.01 13.80 -2.53
CA ALA A 53 0.99 14.46 -3.38
C ALA A 53 1.83 15.52 -2.65
N PHE A 54 1.87 15.50 -1.32
CA PHE A 54 2.51 16.51 -0.49
C PHE A 54 3.82 16.01 0.12
N ASP A 55 4.77 16.91 0.29
CA ASP A 55 6.02 16.60 0.94
C ASP A 55 5.86 16.59 2.46
N ASP A 56 6.33 15.51 3.08
CA ASP A 56 6.50 15.38 4.52
C ASP A 56 7.91 14.82 4.78
N HIS A 57 8.71 15.58 5.53
CA HIS A 57 10.11 15.29 5.84
C HIS A 57 10.32 14.81 7.28
N LEU A 58 9.25 14.49 8.00
CA LEU A 58 9.31 14.11 9.41
C LEU A 58 9.71 12.64 9.64
N ALA A 59 9.96 11.87 8.57
CA ALA A 59 10.38 10.47 8.64
C ALA A 59 11.54 10.18 7.66
N GLY A 60 12.22 9.05 7.85
CA GLY A 60 13.33 8.60 7.00
C GLY A 60 12.93 8.06 5.63
N ALA A 61 11.73 8.39 5.13
CA ALA A 61 11.21 7.93 3.85
C ALA A 61 10.50 9.09 3.15
N ASP A 62 10.55 9.12 1.81
CA ASP A 62 9.74 10.05 1.02
C ASP A 62 8.26 9.68 1.16
N ARG A 63 7.45 10.60 1.67
CA ARG A 63 6.02 10.40 1.92
C ARG A 63 5.13 10.98 0.82
N ASN A 64 5.70 11.56 -0.23
CA ASN A 64 4.94 12.07 -1.36
C ASN A 64 4.47 10.92 -2.26
N GLY A 65 3.17 10.59 -2.18
CA GLY A 65 2.57 9.49 -2.95
C GLY A 65 2.76 9.65 -4.47
N ALA A 66 2.49 10.84 -5.00
CA ALA A 66 2.64 11.12 -6.43
C ALA A 66 4.08 10.97 -6.93
N ARG A 67 5.08 11.36 -6.14
CA ARG A 67 6.50 11.23 -6.53
C ARG A 67 6.97 9.78 -6.54
N LEU A 68 6.51 8.97 -5.57
CA LEU A 68 6.92 7.56 -5.47
C LEU A 68 6.13 6.62 -6.37
N LEU A 69 4.89 6.97 -6.72
CA LEU A 69 4.01 6.09 -7.49
C LEU A 69 4.62 5.61 -8.81
N PRO A 70 5.27 6.43 -9.67
CA PRO A 70 5.89 5.94 -10.89
C PRO A 70 6.96 4.86 -10.68
N THR A 71 7.78 4.99 -9.64
CA THR A 71 8.79 3.98 -9.26
C THR A 71 8.09 2.68 -8.88
N VAL A 72 7.07 2.74 -8.02
CA VAL A 72 6.31 1.58 -7.57
C VAL A 72 5.56 0.89 -8.71
N LEU A 73 4.92 1.66 -9.60
CA LEU A 73 4.26 1.12 -10.80
C LEU A 73 5.24 0.38 -11.71
N THR A 74 6.46 0.90 -11.86
CA THR A 74 7.48 0.30 -12.74
C THR A 74 8.11 -0.93 -12.11
N THR A 75 8.33 -0.95 -10.79
CA THR A 75 8.89 -2.11 -10.07
C THR A 75 7.94 -3.31 -10.09
N HIS A 76 6.64 -3.07 -10.06
CA HIS A 76 5.63 -4.14 -9.96
C HIS A 76 4.90 -4.41 -11.30
N ALA A 77 5.32 -3.80 -12.41
CA ALA A 77 4.70 -4.03 -13.71
C ALA A 77 4.91 -5.49 -14.20
N PRO A 78 3.92 -6.08 -14.91
CA PRO A 78 2.62 -5.52 -15.29
C PRO A 78 1.58 -5.54 -14.15
N ILE A 79 0.80 -4.47 -14.02
CA ILE A 79 -0.29 -4.33 -13.03
C ILE A 79 -1.63 -4.30 -13.79
N ASP A 80 -2.59 -5.12 -13.38
CA ASP A 80 -3.94 -5.15 -13.95
C ASP A 80 -4.91 -4.18 -13.26
N LEU A 81 -4.70 -3.90 -11.97
CA LEU A 81 -5.53 -2.99 -11.17
C LEU A 81 -4.69 -2.28 -10.11
N ILE A 82 -4.98 -1.00 -9.88
CA ILE A 82 -4.42 -0.22 -8.77
C ILE A 82 -5.57 0.20 -7.85
N VAL A 83 -5.44 -0.10 -6.56
CA VAL A 83 -6.33 0.39 -5.50
C VAL A 83 -5.56 1.44 -4.71
N ILE A 84 -6.03 2.68 -4.71
CA ILE A 84 -5.42 3.79 -3.97
C ILE A 84 -6.31 4.11 -2.76
N MET A 85 -5.75 3.96 -1.56
CA MET A 85 -6.39 4.38 -0.31
C MET A 85 -5.44 5.34 0.43
N LEU A 86 -5.63 6.63 0.14
CA LEU A 86 -4.86 7.76 0.67
C LEU A 86 -5.79 8.93 1.00
N GLY A 87 -5.29 9.88 1.79
CA GLY A 87 -5.99 11.11 2.16
C GLY A 87 -6.21 11.30 3.66
N ALA A 88 -5.76 10.36 4.49
CA ALA A 88 -5.80 10.51 5.95
C ALA A 88 -4.67 11.44 6.48
N ASN A 89 -3.52 11.44 5.80
CA ASN A 89 -2.39 12.35 6.06
C ASN A 89 -2.41 13.51 5.06
#